data_AF-A0A926EQF5-F1
#
_entry.id   AF-A0A926EQF5-F1
#
_cell.length_a   1.000
_cell.length_b   1.000
_cell.length_c   1.000
_cell.angle_alpha   90.00
_cell.angle_beta   90.00
_cell.angle_gamma   90.00
#
_symmetry.space_group_name_H-M   'P 1'
#
loop_
_entity.id
_entity.type
_entity.pdbx_description
1 polymer ?
#
loop_
_entity_poly.entity_id
_entity_poly.type
_entity_poly.pdbx_seq_one_letter_code
_entity_poly.pdbx_strand_id
1 'polypeptide(L)' 'MDKSSRSCKDLGSLLSANDTAKEYFMSLPDYVQGMIQQRSDNVHTVEQLRGYAENLLAGDK' A
#
# COMPACT_ATOMS: atom_id res chain seq x y z
N MET A 1 -2.24 -21.40 -16.53
CA MET A 1 -2.42 -20.29 -15.58
C MET A 1 -1.38 -19.24 -15.92
N ASP A 2 -1.70 -18.33 -16.83
CA ASP A 2 -0.78 -17.28 -17.27
C ASP A 2 -0.63 -16.25 -16.16
N LYS A 3 0.55 -16.21 -15.54
CA LYS A 3 0.98 -15.10 -14.69
C LYS A 3 1.39 -13.95 -15.62
N SER A 4 0.41 -13.33 -16.28
CA SER A 4 0.65 -12.16 -17.13
C SER A 4 1.24 -11.02 -16.30
N SER A 5 2.47 -10.66 -16.67
CA SER A 5 3.04 -9.31 -16.59
C SER A 5 2.85 -8.59 -15.25
N ARG A 6 3.83 -8.78 -14.34
CA ARG A 6 4.02 -8.06 -13.06
C ARG A 6 4.24 -6.57 -13.30
N SER A 7 3.18 -5.87 -13.70
CA SER A 7 3.06 -4.44 -13.57
C SER A 7 2.26 -4.21 -12.28
N CYS A 8 2.89 -3.59 -11.32
CA CYS A 8 2.31 -3.28 -10.02
C CYS A 8 1.30 -2.13 -10.22
N LYS A 9 0.07 -2.46 -10.64
CA LYS A 9 -0.91 -1.46 -11.12
C LYS A 9 -1.69 -0.79 -10.00
N ASP A 10 -1.60 -1.34 -8.79
CA ASP A 10 -2.34 -0.90 -7.61
C ASP A 10 -1.67 -1.46 -6.35
N LEU A 11 -2.16 -1.00 -5.19
CA LEU A 11 -1.73 -1.46 -3.89
C LEU A 11 -1.82 -2.98 -3.77
N GLY A 12 -2.89 -3.61 -4.25
CA GLY A 12 -3.07 -5.06 -4.16
C GLY A 12 -1.95 -5.84 -4.85
N SER A 13 -1.55 -5.37 -6.03
CA SER A 13 -0.42 -5.89 -6.80
C SER A 13 0.90 -5.69 -6.06
N LEU A 14 1.08 -4.55 -5.38
CA LEU A 14 2.27 -4.26 -4.57
C LEU A 14 2.37 -5.24 -3.39
N LEU A 15 1.29 -5.37 -2.62
CA LEU A 15 1.25 -6.25 -1.44
C LEU A 15 1.37 -7.72 -1.82
N SER A 16 0.94 -8.11 -3.02
CA SER A 16 1.07 -9.48 -3.51
C SER A 16 2.48 -9.81 -4.02
N ALA A 17 3.23 -8.80 -4.48
CA ALA A 17 4.56 -8.96 -5.05
C ALA A 17 5.71 -8.66 -4.07
N ASN A 18 5.43 -7.97 -2.97
CA ASN A 18 6.43 -7.51 -2.00
C ASN A 18 5.97 -7.76 -0.56
N ASP A 19 6.55 -8.78 0.07
CA ASP A 19 6.23 -9.17 1.44
C ASP A 19 6.55 -8.06 2.45
N THR A 20 7.64 -7.31 2.25
CA THR A 20 7.98 -6.16 3.12
C THR A 20 6.94 -5.05 3.03
N ALA A 21 6.39 -4.80 1.84
CA ALA A 21 5.30 -3.84 1.66
C ALA A 21 4.02 -4.31 2.37
N LYS A 22 3.74 -5.62 2.29
CA LYS A 22 2.60 -6.26 2.94
C LYS A 22 2.72 -6.21 4.46
N GLU A 23 3.85 -6.59 5.02
CA GLU A 23 4.11 -6.52 6.45
C GLU A 23 3.98 -5.09 6.97
N TYR A 24 4.55 -4.11 6.26
CA TYR A 24 4.40 -2.70 6.60
C TYR A 24 2.93 -2.27 6.60
N PHE A 25 2.20 -2.52 5.51
CA PHE A 25 0.78 -2.18 5.40
C PHE A 25 -0.05 -2.79 6.54
N MET A 26 0.16 -4.07 6.85
CA MET A 26 -0.57 -4.78 7.90
C MET A 26 -0.22 -4.31 9.32
N SER A 27 0.92 -3.63 9.50
CA SER A 27 1.32 -3.02 10.77
C SER A 27 0.71 -1.63 11.01
N LEU A 28 0.12 -1.00 9.98
CA LEU A 28 -0.51 0.31 10.12
C LEU A 28 -1.83 0.20 10.89
N PRO A 29 -2.28 1.26 11.59
CA PRO A 29 -3.62 1.28 12.19
C PRO A 29 -4.71 1.03 11.15
N ASP A 30 -5.81 0.38 11.57
CA ASP A 30 -6.92 0.03 10.66
C ASP A 30 -7.47 1.22 9.88
N TYR A 31 -7.55 2.40 10.50
CA TYR A 31 -8.01 3.62 9.84
C TYR A 31 -7.06 4.05 8.71
N VAL A 32 -5.74 3.93 8.92
CA VAL A 32 -4.73 4.24 7.91
C VAL A 32 -4.80 3.23 6.76
N GLN A 33 -4.92 1.93 7.08
CA GLN A 33 -5.11 0.89 6.08
C GLN A 33 -6.34 1.15 5.21
N GLY A 34 -7.48 1.47 5.83
CA GLY A 34 -8.72 1.79 5.12
C GLY A 34 -8.60 3.03 4.22
N MET A 35 -7.95 4.10 4.70
CA MET A 35 -7.73 5.32 3.90
C MET A 35 -6.79 5.09 2.72
N ILE A 36 -5.76 4.25 2.89
CA ILE A 36 -4.85 3.86 1.80
C ILE A 36 -5.55 2.96 0.79
N GLN A 37 -6.41 2.04 1.24
CA GLN A 37 -7.23 1.20 0.35
C GLN A 37 -8.17 2.02 -0.54
N GLN A 38 -8.75 3.12 -0.04
CA GLN A 38 -9.55 4.03 -0.86
C GLN A 38 -8.75 4.70 -2.00
N ARG A 39 -7.42 4.68 -1.92
CA ARG A 39 -6.50 5.24 -2.93
C ARG A 39 -5.59 4.17 -3.52
N SER A 40 -6.01 2.90 -3.51
CA SER A 40 -5.22 1.75 -3.97
C SER A 40 -4.61 1.95 -5.34
N ASP A 41 -5.33 2.59 -6.25
CA ASP A 41 -4.94 2.81 -7.64
C ASP A 41 -3.77 3.80 -7.79
N ASN A 42 -3.43 4.55 -6.73
CA ASN A 42 -2.35 5.53 -6.71
C ASN A 42 -1.12 5.06 -5.91
N VAL A 43 -1.10 3.80 -5.44
CA VAL A 43 0.00 3.24 -4.65
C VAL A 43 0.62 2.08 -5.38
N HIS A 44 1.74 2.33 -6.06
CA HIS A 44 2.43 1.33 -6.89
C HIS A 44 3.79 0.93 -6.32
N THR A 45 4.36 1.74 -5.41
CA THR A 45 5.66 1.49 -4.79
C THR A 45 5.61 1.57 -3.26
N VAL A 46 6.65 1.03 -2.61
CA VAL A 46 6.79 1.03 -1.15
C VAL A 46 6.95 2.45 -0.62
N GLU A 47 7.66 3.31 -1.35
CA GLU A 47 7.88 4.72 -1.01
C GLU A 47 6.56 5.50 -1.03
N GLN A 48 5.71 5.26 -2.02
CA GLN A 48 4.38 5.87 -2.06
C GLN A 48 3.52 5.40 -0.89
N LEU A 49 3.53 4.09 -0.61
CA LEU A 49 2.81 3.52 0.54
C LEU A 49 3.26 4.17 1.86
N ARG A 50 4.57 4.27 2.08
CA ARG A 50 5.14 4.93 3.27
C ARG A 50 4.76 6.40 3.35
N GLY A 51 4.92 7.15 2.26
CA GLY A 51 4.59 8.57 2.24
C GLY A 51 3.12 8.85 2.53
N TYR A 52 2.20 8.02 2.02
CA TYR A 52 0.78 8.14 2.37
C TYR A 52 0.52 7.81 3.83
N ALA A 53 1.10 6.73 4.35
CA ALA A 53 0.95 6.34 5.74
C ALA A 53 1.50 7.42 6.70
N GLU A 54 2.68 7.96 6.43
CA GLU A 54 3.30 9.03 7.22
C GLU A 54 2.43 10.30 7.24
N ASN A 55 1.89 10.70 6.09
CA ASN A 55 0.98 11.86 6.01
C ASN A 55 -0.31 11.65 6.81
N LEU A 56 -0.88 10.45 6.78
CA LEU A 56 -2.09 10.12 7.55
C LEU A 56 -1.81 10.09 9.06
N LEU A 57 -0.69 9.48 9.47
CA LEU A 57 -0.26 9.44 10.87
C LEU A 57 0.12 10.81 11.42
N ALA A 58 0.68 11.69 10.59
CA ALA A 58 1.02 13.05 10.98
C ALA A 58 -0.22 13.96 11.14
N GLY A 59 -1.27 13.70 10.36
CA GLY A 59 -2.55 14.43 10.43
C GLY A 59 -3.49 13.98 11.55
N ASP A 60 -3.21 12.84 12.19
CA ASP A 60 -3.94 12.28 13.34
C ASP A 60 -3.47 12.84 14.69
N LYS A 61 -2.61 13.88 14.67
CA LYS A 61 -2.00 14.50 15.86
C LYS A 61 -2.73 15.73 16.37
#